data_AF-A0AAU5G5K7-F1
#
_entry.id   AF-A0AAU5G5K7-F1
#
_cell.length_a   1.000
_cell.length_b   1.000
_cell.length_c   1.000
_cell.angle_alpha   90.00
_cell.angle_beta   90.00
_cell.angle_gamma   90.00
#
_symmetry.space_group_name_H-M   'P 1'
#
loop_
_entity.id
_entity.type
_entity.pdbx_description
1 polymer ?
#
loop_
_entity_poly.entity_id
_entity_poly.type
_entity_poly.pdbx_seq_one_letter_code
_entity_poly.pdbx_strand_id
1 'polypeptide(L)'
;MDRAVLRIKRLGYTADTKASTLKNLRGPLRAIHAHCTGSVDGKCVSVFFFYGNEYAGYDVTAAAQSTIKSQDGKTVTLSYPVYLPTDPQCCHSGGEREYQARWEDGKVIFSPPLPENPNYPDE
;
A
#
# COMPACT_ATOMS: atom_id res chain seq x y z
N MET A 1 -3.80 -15.51 -15.91
CA MET A 1 -3.77 -14.56 -14.77
C MET A 1 -2.53 -13.69 -14.88
N ASP A 2 -2.66 -12.40 -14.63
CA ASP A 2 -1.54 -11.47 -14.66
C ASP A 2 -0.51 -11.75 -13.56
N ARG A 3 0.78 -11.63 -13.90
CA ARG A 3 1.91 -11.95 -13.00
C ARG A 3 1.87 -11.16 -11.69
N ALA A 4 1.38 -9.92 -11.73
CA ALA A 4 1.21 -9.07 -10.56
C ALA A 4 0.22 -9.66 -9.54
N VAL A 5 -0.99 -10.03 -9.97
CA VAL A 5 -2.01 -10.61 -9.09
C VAL A 5 -1.56 -11.97 -8.54
N LEU A 6 -0.87 -12.78 -9.36
CA LEU A 6 -0.27 -14.04 -8.90
C LEU A 6 0.83 -13.81 -7.85
N ARG A 7 1.59 -12.72 -7.95
CA ARG A 7 2.61 -12.37 -6.95
C ARG A 7 1.96 -12.01 -5.62
N ILE A 8 0.93 -11.17 -5.63
CA ILE A 8 0.16 -10.78 -4.44
C ILE A 8 -0.43 -12.01 -3.75
N LYS A 9 -1.09 -12.89 -4.52
CA LYS A 9 -1.64 -14.14 -4.00
C LYS A 9 -0.60 -15.05 -3.34
N ARG A 10 0.59 -15.18 -3.95
CA ARG A 10 1.68 -15.98 -3.36
C ARG A 10 2.23 -15.41 -2.07
N LEU A 11 2.04 -14.12 -1.82
CA LEU A 11 2.44 -13.45 -0.58
C LEU A 11 1.33 -13.49 0.49
N GLY A 12 0.22 -14.20 0.24
CA GLY A 12 -0.89 -14.33 1.19
C GLY A 12 -1.94 -13.23 1.08
N TYR A 13 -1.87 -12.37 0.07
CA TYR A 13 -2.79 -11.24 -0.09
C TYR A 13 -3.77 -11.45 -1.26
N THR A 14 -4.92 -10.79 -1.21
CA THR A 14 -5.91 -10.70 -2.27
C THR A 14 -5.95 -9.27 -2.76
N ALA A 15 -5.68 -9.06 -4.06
CA ALA A 15 -5.68 -7.72 -4.65
C ALA A 15 -7.11 -7.16 -4.73
N ASP A 16 -7.28 -5.89 -4.35
CA ASP A 16 -8.58 -5.21 -4.35
C ASP A 16 -8.99 -4.72 -5.75
N THR A 17 -8.10 -4.90 -6.74
CA THR A 17 -8.32 -4.51 -8.11
C THR A 17 -8.18 -5.66 -9.08
N LYS A 18 -8.87 -5.55 -10.21
CA LYS A 18 -8.75 -6.50 -11.32
C LYS A 18 -7.46 -6.22 -12.10
N ALA A 19 -6.90 -7.28 -12.67
CA ALA A 19 -5.67 -7.15 -13.44
C ALA A 19 -5.80 -6.26 -14.69
N SER A 20 -6.99 -6.15 -15.28
CA SER A 20 -7.28 -5.22 -16.38
C SER A 20 -7.13 -3.75 -15.94
N THR A 21 -7.57 -3.40 -14.73
CA THR A 21 -7.41 -2.06 -14.16
C THR A 21 -5.93 -1.74 -13.94
N LEU A 22 -5.15 -2.70 -13.43
CA LEU A 22 -3.71 -2.53 -13.24
C LEU A 22 -2.98 -2.16 -14.54
N LYS A 23 -3.34 -2.78 -15.67
CA LYS A 23 -2.74 -2.50 -16.99
C LYS A 23 -3.01 -1.07 -17.46
N ASN A 24 -4.16 -0.53 -17.08
CA ASN A 24 -4.60 0.81 -17.46
C ASN A 24 -4.02 1.90 -16.55
N LEU A 25 -3.34 1.55 -15.45
CA LEU A 25 -2.65 2.52 -14.63
C LEU A 25 -1.46 3.14 -15.39
N ARG A 26 -1.27 4.44 -15.20
CA ARG A 26 -0.09 5.16 -15.69
C ARG A 26 1.15 4.54 -15.07
N GLY A 27 2.19 4.35 -15.88
CA GLY A 27 3.45 3.74 -15.47
C GLY A 27 4.64 4.67 -15.69
N PRO A 28 5.87 4.21 -15.38
CA PRO A 28 6.18 2.83 -15.01
C PRO A 28 5.81 2.43 -13.57
N LEU A 29 5.78 3.35 -12.61
CA LEU A 29 5.44 3.03 -11.21
C LEU A 29 3.92 2.96 -11.02
N ARG A 30 3.44 1.81 -10.54
CA ARG A 30 2.03 1.52 -10.29
C ARG A 30 1.84 0.96 -8.90
N ALA A 31 0.77 1.36 -8.23
CA ALA A 31 0.42 0.87 -6.89
C ALA A 31 -1.01 0.36 -6.84
N ILE A 32 -1.22 -0.73 -6.10
CA ILE A 32 -2.54 -1.32 -5.88
C ILE A 32 -2.71 -1.76 -4.42
N HIS A 33 -3.91 -1.59 -3.89
CA HIS A 33 -4.27 -2.15 -2.60
C HIS A 33 -4.49 -3.66 -2.69
N ALA A 34 -4.14 -4.33 -1.59
CA ALA A 34 -4.50 -5.70 -1.32
C ALA A 34 -4.74 -5.88 0.18
N HIS A 35 -5.56 -6.86 0.53
CA HIS A 35 -5.80 -7.27 1.91
C HIS A 35 -5.32 -8.70 2.14
N CYS A 36 -5.06 -9.07 3.39
CA CYS A 36 -4.69 -10.44 3.76
C CYS A 36 -5.81 -11.41 3.38
N THR A 37 -5.47 -12.49 2.69
CA THR A 37 -6.46 -13.44 2.17
C THR A 37 -7.20 -14.11 3.32
N GLY A 38 -8.53 -14.07 3.27
CA GLY A 38 -9.37 -14.59 4.36
C GLY A 38 -9.57 -13.62 5.53
N SER A 39 -8.98 -12.41 5.48
CA SER A 39 -9.37 -11.33 6.37
C SER A 39 -10.82 -10.93 6.11
N VAL A 40 -11.63 -10.92 7.18
CA VAL A 40 -13.07 -10.61 7.11
C VAL A 40 -13.39 -9.20 7.55
N ASP A 41 -12.51 -8.56 8.32
CA ASP A 41 -12.72 -7.23 8.90
C ASP A 41 -12.16 -6.11 8.04
N GLY A 42 -11.54 -6.44 6.89
CA GLY A 42 -10.92 -5.48 5.99
C GLY A 42 -9.65 -4.84 6.57
N LYS A 43 -9.19 -5.32 7.72
CA LYS A 43 -7.90 -4.96 8.32
C LYS A 43 -6.83 -5.95 7.83
N CYS A 44 -5.56 -5.63 8.04
CA CYS A 44 -4.42 -6.32 7.39
C CYS A 44 -4.40 -5.97 5.90
N VAL A 45 -4.11 -4.70 5.60
CA VAL A 45 -3.97 -4.17 4.24
C VAL A 45 -2.52 -3.86 3.92
N SER A 46 -2.19 -3.84 2.63
CA SER A 46 -0.90 -3.40 2.13
C SER A 46 -1.02 -2.87 0.71
N VAL A 47 -0.18 -1.90 0.37
CA VAL A 47 -0.04 -1.36 -0.98
C VAL A 47 1.12 -2.06 -1.68
N PHE A 48 0.82 -2.76 -2.78
CA PHE A 48 1.81 -3.43 -3.62
C PHE A 48 2.24 -2.52 -4.76
N PHE A 49 3.56 -2.41 -4.95
CA PHE A 49 4.18 -1.61 -6.00
C PHE A 49 4.70 -2.48 -7.13
N PHE A 50 4.60 -1.93 -8.34
CA PHE A 50 5.12 -2.51 -9.56
C PHE A 50 5.82 -1.44 -10.37
N TYR A 51 6.97 -1.78 -10.95
CA TYR A 51 7.66 -0.94 -11.92
C TYR A 51 7.64 -1.64 -13.28
N GLY A 52 6.88 -1.07 -14.22
CA GLY A 52 6.54 -1.74 -15.47
C GLY A 52 5.69 -2.99 -15.24
N ASN A 53 6.29 -4.16 -15.48
CA ASN A 53 5.66 -5.48 -15.27
C ASN A 53 6.29 -6.25 -14.09
N GLU A 54 7.25 -5.64 -13.39
CA GLU A 54 8.01 -6.28 -12.34
C GLU A 54 7.49 -5.86 -10.96
N TYR A 55 7.57 -6.81 -10.02
CA TYR A 55 7.20 -6.57 -8.64
C TYR A 55 8.31 -5.75 -7.96
N ALA A 56 7.94 -4.59 -7.41
CA ALA A 56 8.85 -3.60 -6.88
C ALA A 56 8.90 -3.55 -5.34
N GLY A 57 7.97 -4.23 -4.67
CA GLY A 57 7.86 -4.24 -3.21
C GLY A 57 6.42 -4.00 -2.75
N TYR A 58 6.24 -3.88 -1.44
CA TYR A 58 5.03 -3.38 -0.81
C TYR A 58 5.40 -2.31 0.23
N ASP A 59 4.43 -1.58 0.75
CA ASP A 59 4.62 -0.51 1.74
C ASP A 59 5.08 -1.04 3.11
N VAL A 60 4.19 -1.72 3.83
CA VAL A 60 4.41 -2.32 5.15
C VAL A 60 3.61 -3.60 5.28
N THR A 61 3.99 -4.44 6.25
CA THR A 61 3.25 -5.66 6.53
C THR A 61 2.00 -5.32 7.33
N ALA A 62 0.83 -5.71 6.82
CA ALA A 62 -0.43 -5.73 7.57
C ALA A 62 -0.80 -4.41 8.26
N ALA A 63 -0.73 -3.28 7.53
CA ALA A 63 -1.28 -2.02 8.01
C ALA A 63 -2.75 -2.20 8.42
N ALA A 64 -3.19 -1.43 9.40
CA ALA A 64 -4.60 -1.40 9.79
C ALA A 64 -5.44 -0.78 8.67
N GLN A 65 -4.97 0.34 8.09
CA GLN A 65 -5.64 1.05 7.00
C GLN A 65 -4.63 1.87 6.17
N SER A 66 -4.88 1.97 4.86
CA SER A 66 -4.11 2.81 3.93
C SER A 66 -5.02 3.35 2.83
N THR A 67 -4.66 4.50 2.26
CA THR A 67 -5.32 5.07 1.08
C THR A 67 -4.30 5.48 0.02
N ILE A 68 -4.44 5.00 -1.22
CA ILE A 68 -3.75 5.60 -2.37
C ILE A 68 -4.51 6.88 -2.77
N LYS A 69 -3.99 8.05 -2.37
CA LYS A 69 -4.60 9.36 -2.65
C LYS A 69 -4.42 9.76 -4.11
N SER A 70 -3.25 9.48 -4.68
CA SER A 70 -2.94 9.76 -6.08
C SER A 70 -1.83 8.86 -6.60
N GLN A 71 -1.81 8.64 -7.91
CA GLN A 71 -0.66 8.07 -8.61
C GLN A 71 -0.61 8.59 -10.05
N ASP A 72 0.56 8.99 -10.53
CA ASP A 72 0.74 9.58 -11.85
C ASP A 72 1.64 8.75 -12.81
N GLY A 73 2.14 7.62 -12.32
CA GLY A 73 3.10 6.75 -13.02
C GLY A 73 4.57 6.95 -12.62
N LYS A 74 4.87 8.02 -11.86
CA LYS A 74 6.21 8.31 -11.31
C LYS A 74 6.19 8.42 -9.79
N THR A 75 5.13 9.00 -9.26
CA THR A 75 4.89 9.17 -7.83
C THR A 75 3.56 8.52 -7.46
N VAL A 76 3.53 7.86 -6.30
CA VAL A 76 2.32 7.39 -5.64
C VAL A 76 2.23 8.09 -4.30
N THR A 77 1.12 8.76 -4.01
CA THR A 77 0.88 9.36 -2.70
C THR A 77 -0.02 8.44 -1.89
N LEU A 78 0.50 7.98 -0.75
CA LEU A 78 -0.23 7.18 0.23
C LEU A 78 -0.61 8.05 1.42
N SER A 79 -1.78 7.79 2.00
CA SER A 79 -2.20 8.35 3.29
C SER A 79 -2.50 7.21 4.27
N TYR A 80 -2.07 7.37 5.51
CA TYR A 80 -2.35 6.46 6.61
C TYR A 80 -3.01 7.22 7.76
N PRO A 81 -4.16 6.77 8.27
CA PRO A 81 -4.71 7.31 9.51
C PRO A 81 -3.80 6.96 10.69
N VAL A 82 -3.62 7.90 11.61
CA VAL A 82 -2.80 7.74 12.82
C VAL A 82 -3.71 7.47 14.01
N TYR A 83 -3.54 6.31 14.63
CA TYR A 83 -4.20 5.91 15.86
C TYR A 83 -3.35 6.32 17.04
N LEU A 84 -3.92 7.10 17.96
CA LEU A 84 -3.31 7.37 19.25
C LEU A 84 -3.48 6.17 20.19
N PRO A 85 -2.64 6.02 21.23
CA PRO A 85 -2.73 4.86 22.15
C PRO A 85 -4.09 4.68 22.83
N THR A 86 -4.90 5.74 22.94
CA THR A 86 -6.24 5.71 23.52
C THR A 86 -7.36 5.50 22.50
N ASP A 87 -7.03 5.47 21.20
CA ASP A 87 -8.02 5.33 20.15
C ASP A 87 -8.56 3.90 20.07
N PRO A 88 -9.89 3.71 19.92
CA PRO A 88 -10.41 2.41 19.57
C PRO A 88 -10.00 2.05 18.14
N GLN A 89 -9.79 0.76 17.87
CA GLN A 89 -9.36 0.23 16.58
C GLN A 89 -10.32 0.54 15.40
N CYS A 90 -11.50 1.11 15.64
CA CYS A 90 -12.42 1.57 14.60
C CYS A 90 -12.11 2.98 14.10
N CYS A 91 -11.52 3.82 14.95
CA CYS A 91 -11.72 5.26 14.87
C CYS A 91 -10.43 5.97 15.30
N HIS A 92 -9.74 6.57 14.35
CA HIS A 92 -8.50 7.30 14.57
C HIS A 92 -8.79 8.76 14.94
N SER A 93 -7.99 9.34 15.83
CA SER A 93 -8.06 10.76 16.21
C SER A 93 -6.77 11.53 15.95
N GLY A 94 -5.66 10.83 15.64
CA GLY A 94 -4.34 11.42 15.35
C GLY A 94 -4.20 12.05 13.97
N GLY A 95 -5.28 12.08 13.17
CA GLY A 95 -5.29 12.61 11.81
C GLY A 95 -4.75 11.62 10.77
N GLU A 96 -4.27 12.14 9.64
CA GLU A 96 -3.66 11.36 8.55
C GLU A 96 -2.22 11.80 8.30
N ARG A 97 -1.34 10.85 7.98
CA ARG A 97 0.03 11.12 7.49
C ARG A 97 0.19 10.64 6.07
N GLU A 98 0.74 11.52 5.23
CA GLU A 98 0.99 11.22 3.82
C GLU A 98 2.45 10.90 3.54
N TYR A 99 2.67 9.96 2.61
CA TYR A 99 3.98 9.52 2.15
C TYR A 99 3.98 9.45 0.63
N GLN A 100 5.04 9.96 0.02
CA GLN A 100 5.25 9.84 -1.42
C GLN A 100 6.21 8.69 -1.71
N ALA A 101 5.73 7.70 -2.44
CA ALA A 101 6.52 6.61 -2.96
C ALA A 101 7.03 6.94 -4.36
N ARG A 102 8.32 6.75 -4.60
CA ARG A 102 8.99 6.91 -5.90
C ARG A 102 9.92 5.74 -6.17
N TRP A 103 10.22 5.50 -7.44
CA TRP A 103 11.21 4.51 -7.84
C TRP A 103 12.56 5.16 -8.01
N GLU A 104 13.53 4.73 -7.21
CA GLU A 104 14.92 5.20 -7.26
C GLU A 104 15.88 4.03 -7.05
N ASP A 105 16.94 3.95 -7.85
CA ASP A 105 17.99 2.92 -7.76
C ASP A 105 17.49 1.48 -7.63
N GLY A 106 16.45 1.12 -8.40
CA GLY A 106 15.94 -0.24 -8.44
C GLY A 106 15.01 -0.63 -7.28
N LYS A 107 14.57 0.34 -6.47
CA LYS A 107 13.65 0.10 -5.35
C LYS A 107 12.63 1.23 -5.19
N VAL A 108 11.57 0.95 -4.45
CA VAL A 108 10.64 1.98 -3.99
C VAL A 108 11.22 2.65 -2.76
N ILE A 109 11.26 3.98 -2.78
CA ILE A 109 11.62 4.81 -1.63
C ILE A 109 10.42 5.67 -1.23
N PHE A 110 10.32 5.95 0.08
CA PHE A 110 9.28 6.79 0.64
C PHE A 110 9.86 8.11 1.13
N SER A 111 9.13 9.20 0.91
CA SER A 111 9.41 10.51 1.48
C SER A 111 8.17 11.06 2.19
N PRO A 112 8.22 11.31 3.52
CA PRO A 112 9.31 10.93 4.42
C PRO A 112 9.52 9.41 4.47
N PRO A 113 10.61 8.89 5.10
CA PRO A 113 10.77 7.45 5.27
C PRO A 113 9.56 6.83 5.97
N LEU A 114 9.07 5.72 5.43
CA LEU A 114 7.92 5.02 5.99
C LEU A 114 8.35 4.24 7.25
N PRO A 115 7.68 4.42 8.40
CA PRO A 115 7.96 3.63 9.60
C PRO A 115 7.45 2.19 9.44
N GLU A 116 7.83 1.30 10.36
CA GLU A 116 7.37 -0.09 10.36
C GLU A 116 5.84 -0.20 10.46
N ASN A 117 5.22 0.67 11.26
CA ASN A 117 3.77 0.79 11.38
C ASN A 117 3.32 2.26 11.20
N PRO A 118 2.86 2.66 10.00
CA PRO A 118 2.42 4.04 9.74
C PRO A 118 1.07 4.37 10.38
N ASN A 119 0.29 3.37 10.81
CA ASN A 119 -0.94 3.60 11.57
C ASN A 119 -0.68 3.83 13.06
N TYR A 120 0.42 3.30 13.60
CA TYR A 120 0.83 3.42 15.01
C TYR A 120 2.33 3.77 15.07
N PRO A 121 2.72 5.01 14.73
CA PRO A 121 4.11 5.39 14.56
C PRO A 121 4.90 5.51 15.87
N ASP A 122 4.22 5.47 17.02
CA ASP A 122 4.79 5.60 18.37
C ASP A 122 4.80 4.27 19.16
N GLU A 123 4.37 3.16 18.53
CA GLU A 123 4.54 1.79 19.05
C GLU A 123 5.84 1.15 18.54
#